data_AF-A0AAN7KT75-F1
#
_entry.id   AF-A0AAN7KT75-F1
#
_cell.length_a   1.000
_cell.length_b   1.000
_cell.length_c   1.000
_cell.angle_alpha   90.00
_cell.angle_beta   90.00
_cell.angle_gamma   90.00
#
_symmetry.space_group_name_H-M   'P 1'
#
loop_
_entity.id
_entity.type
_entity.pdbx_description
1 polymer ?
#
loop_
_entity_poly.entity_id
_entity_poly.type
_entity_poly.pdbx_seq_one_letter_code
_entity_poly.pdbx_strand_id
1 'polypeptide(L)'
;MFLSDCDWVLTNYLVLCNYGIGTCKIGRIYKNRKEIFEQEHGVLLRNIQAYENLGVSQRLMVKAILCSPCLLIGHTNKTFVEVLERLGVLGFKKGWIEGQLCESGGYRWSQILELLCLFSQMGFTNEQLYGLIKRNPRILFEDSGARTFSLIGFLVKFGSTRNNIQNVFLESPKMNVGKFLSNLKQCFIFLTDIDMEAEEIDRIIRSEAPLLGLATLKKANSMLVNLNVGKKRLCDIIKKNPKEMRNWVLGVKVTPLPGVPDEISMLERRKFLLRLGMVNGSKNVEKMVKSFRGRGQELQERFDCIVKSGLDVKDVREMVRVSPQILNQTKEVIEMKIDFLVHEIKHPILSLKRFPSYLSFKIERIKVRLMMFKWLSDRRVAHPNLALSTIIACSDGAFEKLYVMRHPEGLKVWHNLRNTVITE
;
A
#
# COMPACT_ATOMS: atom_id res chain seq x y z
N MET A 1 -44.51 29.56 2.42
CA MET A 1 -45.17 29.12 1.19
C MET A 1 -45.80 27.78 1.49
N PHE A 2 -47.11 27.75 1.67
CA PHE A 2 -47.88 26.52 1.81
C PHE A 2 -48.07 25.90 0.42
N LEU A 3 -48.22 24.57 0.34
CA LEU A 3 -48.47 23.88 -0.94
C LEU A 3 -49.76 24.38 -1.63
N SER A 4 -50.72 24.85 -0.84
CA SER A 4 -51.97 25.47 -1.29
C SER A 4 -51.79 26.80 -2.03
N ASP A 5 -50.63 27.45 -1.90
CA ASP A 5 -50.38 28.78 -2.47
C ASP A 5 -49.92 28.69 -3.95
N CYS A 6 -49.52 27.49 -4.41
CA CYS A 6 -49.16 27.18 -5.80
C CYS A 6 -49.84 25.90 -6.24
N ASP A 7 -50.97 26.02 -6.94
CA ASP A 7 -51.81 24.91 -7.42
C ASP A 7 -50.99 23.78 -8.09
N TRP A 8 -49.99 24.17 -8.87
CA TRP A 8 -49.09 23.31 -9.64
C TRP A 8 -48.25 22.38 -8.75
N VAL A 9 -47.74 22.91 -7.65
CA VAL A 9 -46.89 22.16 -6.71
C VAL A 9 -47.74 21.14 -5.96
N LEU A 10 -48.97 21.50 -5.58
CA LEU A 10 -49.92 20.60 -4.94
C LEU A 10 -50.39 19.50 -5.89
N THR A 11 -50.73 19.82 -7.14
CA THR A 11 -51.12 18.84 -8.15
C THR A 11 -50.01 17.82 -8.38
N ASN A 12 -48.78 18.27 -8.65
CA ASN A 12 -47.65 17.37 -8.93
C ASN A 12 -47.26 16.54 -7.69
N TYR A 13 -47.40 17.11 -6.48
CA TYR A 13 -47.29 16.36 -5.23
C TYR A 13 -48.32 15.22 -5.15
N LEU A 14 -49.59 15.52 -5.41
CA LEU A 14 -50.67 14.52 -5.36
C LEU A 14 -50.49 13.42 -6.42
N VAL A 15 -49.97 13.75 -7.61
CA VAL A 15 -49.63 12.74 -8.63
C VAL A 15 -48.64 11.72 -8.07
N LEU A 16 -47.53 12.16 -7.46
CA LEU A 16 -46.52 11.24 -6.90
C LEU A 16 -47.06 10.44 -5.71
N CYS A 17 -47.90 11.05 -4.86
CA CYS A 17 -48.57 10.36 -3.76
C CYS A 17 -49.49 9.24 -4.28
N ASN A 18 -50.37 9.57 -5.22
CA ASN A 18 -51.31 8.62 -5.83
C ASN A 18 -50.59 7.53 -6.63
N TYR A 19 -49.40 7.83 -7.16
CA TYR A 19 -48.56 6.86 -7.84
C TYR A 19 -47.84 5.88 -6.89
N GLY A 20 -47.96 6.08 -5.57
CA GLY A 20 -47.42 5.18 -4.55
C GLY A 20 -46.08 5.61 -3.94
N ILE A 21 -45.68 6.88 -4.12
CA ILE A 21 -44.45 7.42 -3.52
C ILE A 21 -44.78 8.05 -2.16
N GLY A 22 -44.18 7.52 -1.10
CA GLY A 22 -44.40 8.03 0.26
C GLY A 22 -43.92 9.49 0.43
N THR A 23 -44.65 10.25 1.27
CA THR A 23 -44.48 11.70 1.48
C THR A 23 -43.05 12.12 1.83
N CYS A 24 -42.37 11.41 2.73
CA CYS A 24 -40.97 11.67 3.07
C CYS A 24 -40.03 11.51 1.86
N LYS A 25 -40.34 10.58 0.94
CA LYS A 25 -39.54 10.36 -0.27
C LYS A 25 -39.80 11.47 -1.30
N ILE A 26 -41.04 11.90 -1.46
CA ILE A 26 -41.40 13.07 -2.27
C ILE A 26 -40.67 14.33 -1.78
N GLY A 27 -40.58 14.54 -0.46
CA GLY A 27 -39.81 15.64 0.11
C GLY A 27 -38.33 15.62 -0.30
N ARG A 28 -37.72 14.43 -0.43
CA ARG A 28 -36.35 14.28 -0.97
C ARG A 28 -36.28 14.62 -2.46
N ILE A 29 -37.26 14.17 -3.25
CA ILE A 29 -37.38 14.49 -4.68
C ILE A 29 -37.47 16.02 -4.85
N TYR A 30 -38.33 16.69 -4.09
CA TYR A 30 -38.50 18.15 -4.11
C TYR A 30 -37.20 18.90 -3.80
N LYS A 31 -36.47 18.47 -2.76
CA LYS A 31 -35.17 19.07 -2.40
C LYS A 31 -34.13 18.91 -3.52
N ASN A 32 -34.13 17.77 -4.21
CA ASN A 32 -33.16 17.48 -5.26
C ASN A 32 -33.50 18.12 -6.61
N ARG A 33 -34.80 18.21 -6.96
CA ARG A 33 -35.29 18.68 -8.26
C ARG A 33 -36.66 19.34 -8.11
N LYS A 34 -36.67 20.65 -7.79
CA LYS A 34 -37.90 21.45 -7.67
C LYS A 34 -38.69 21.56 -8.97
N GLU A 35 -37.99 21.62 -10.09
CA GLU A 35 -38.56 21.70 -11.46
C GLU A 35 -39.63 20.63 -11.74
N ILE A 36 -39.57 19.46 -11.09
CA ILE A 36 -40.58 18.39 -11.24
C ILE A 36 -41.96 18.85 -10.75
N PHE A 37 -41.99 19.72 -9.72
CA PHE A 37 -43.22 20.21 -9.11
C PHE A 37 -43.73 21.50 -9.76
N GLU A 38 -42.92 22.13 -10.60
CA GLU A 38 -43.23 23.35 -11.34
C GLU A 38 -43.79 23.04 -12.75
N GLN A 39 -43.96 21.76 -13.09
CA GLN A 39 -44.50 21.34 -14.38
C GLN A 39 -46.00 21.66 -14.52
N GLU A 40 -46.42 21.97 -15.74
CA GLU A 40 -47.84 22.19 -16.08
C GLU A 40 -48.73 21.00 -15.74
N HIS A 41 -50.02 21.30 -15.52
CA HIS A 41 -51.00 20.32 -15.08
C HIS A 41 -51.06 19.10 -16.01
N GLY A 42 -50.85 17.91 -15.42
CA GLY A 42 -50.91 16.64 -16.12
C GLY A 42 -49.66 16.27 -16.95
N VAL A 43 -48.65 17.14 -17.06
CA VAL A 43 -47.38 16.80 -17.73
C VAL A 43 -46.67 15.67 -16.99
N LEU A 44 -46.56 15.78 -15.67
CA LEU A 44 -45.91 14.78 -14.83
C LEU A 44 -46.56 13.39 -14.97
N LEU A 45 -47.90 13.33 -14.95
CA LEU A 45 -48.64 12.07 -15.13
C LEU A 45 -48.43 11.49 -16.53
N ARG A 46 -48.48 12.31 -17.58
CA ARG A 46 -48.20 11.87 -18.96
C ARG A 46 -46.78 11.33 -19.11
N ASN A 47 -45.80 11.95 -18.45
CA ASN A 47 -44.41 11.47 -18.46
C ASN A 47 -44.29 10.08 -17.82
N ILE A 48 -44.98 9.85 -16.69
CA ILE A 48 -45.02 8.54 -16.04
C ILE A 48 -45.70 7.50 -16.95
N GLN A 49 -46.89 7.83 -17.48
CA GLN A 49 -47.65 6.96 -18.39
C GLN A 49 -46.87 6.60 -19.66
N ALA A 50 -46.00 7.50 -20.15
CA ALA A 50 -45.15 7.21 -21.30
C ALA A 50 -44.22 6.01 -21.04
N TYR A 51 -43.70 5.82 -19.83
CA TYR A 51 -42.92 4.64 -19.47
C TYR A 51 -43.80 3.40 -19.28
N GLU A 52 -45.01 3.56 -18.75
CA GLU A 52 -45.97 2.45 -18.60
C GLU A 52 -46.40 1.89 -19.96
N ASN A 53 -46.61 2.76 -20.95
CA ASN A 53 -46.87 2.38 -22.34
C ASN A 53 -45.69 1.63 -22.98
N LEU A 54 -44.47 1.82 -22.48
CA LEU A 54 -43.28 1.02 -22.83
C LEU A 54 -43.16 -0.27 -22.00
N GLY A 55 -44.19 -0.61 -21.23
CA GLY A 55 -44.29 -1.78 -20.39
C GLY A 55 -43.41 -1.72 -19.14
N VAL A 56 -43.08 -0.53 -18.63
CA VAL A 56 -42.44 -0.37 -17.31
C VAL A 56 -43.54 -0.50 -16.25
N SER A 57 -43.37 -1.42 -15.30
CA SER A 57 -44.36 -1.58 -14.23
C SER A 57 -44.33 -0.40 -13.27
N GLN A 58 -45.47 -0.08 -12.64
CA GLN A 58 -45.56 0.94 -11.60
C GLN A 58 -44.49 0.75 -10.51
N ARG A 59 -44.25 -0.49 -10.08
CA ARG A 59 -43.23 -0.82 -9.05
C ARG A 59 -41.81 -0.46 -9.50
N LEU A 60 -41.44 -0.84 -10.73
CA LEU A 60 -40.14 -0.47 -11.30
C LEU A 60 -40.05 1.04 -11.47
N MET A 61 -41.11 1.69 -11.93
CA MET A 61 -41.13 3.13 -12.15
C MET A 61 -40.97 3.90 -10.84
N VAL A 62 -41.68 3.52 -9.78
CA VAL A 62 -41.51 4.10 -8.43
C VAL A 62 -40.06 4.00 -7.97
N LYS A 63 -39.43 2.82 -8.09
CA LYS A 63 -38.01 2.67 -7.72
C LYS A 63 -37.10 3.52 -8.60
N ALA A 64 -37.33 3.54 -9.91
CA ALA A 64 -36.52 4.31 -10.85
C ALA A 64 -36.60 5.82 -10.56
N ILE A 65 -37.77 6.36 -10.25
CA ILE A 65 -37.98 7.76 -9.85
C ILE A 65 -37.19 8.09 -8.58
N LEU A 66 -37.27 7.22 -7.56
CA LEU A 66 -36.55 7.42 -6.30
C LEU A 66 -35.04 7.46 -6.50
N CYS A 67 -34.53 6.62 -7.41
CA CYS A 67 -33.12 6.51 -7.76
C CYS A 67 -32.64 7.61 -8.73
N SER A 68 -33.54 8.15 -9.54
CA SER A 68 -33.25 9.07 -10.64
C SER A 68 -34.44 9.99 -10.91
N PRO A 69 -34.67 11.02 -10.07
CA PRO A 69 -35.78 11.94 -10.25
C PRO A 69 -35.84 12.63 -11.62
N CYS A 70 -34.68 12.77 -12.28
CA CYS A 70 -34.59 13.34 -13.62
C CYS A 70 -35.37 12.57 -14.69
N LEU A 71 -35.79 11.32 -14.43
CA LEU A 71 -36.67 10.57 -15.34
C LEU A 71 -38.05 11.22 -15.52
N LEU A 72 -38.46 12.09 -14.60
CA LEU A 72 -39.73 12.81 -14.62
C LEU A 72 -39.68 14.14 -15.40
N ILE A 73 -38.50 14.54 -15.90
CA ILE A 73 -38.29 15.85 -16.53
C ILE A 73 -38.18 15.67 -18.05
N GLY A 74 -38.92 16.50 -18.79
CA GLY A 74 -38.94 16.49 -20.25
C GLY A 74 -39.65 15.25 -20.82
N HIS A 75 -39.21 14.80 -22.00
CA HIS A 75 -39.72 13.59 -22.64
C HIS A 75 -39.09 12.32 -22.04
N THR A 76 -39.60 11.15 -22.45
CA THR A 76 -39.08 9.84 -22.07
C THR A 76 -37.56 9.77 -22.21
N ASN A 77 -36.88 9.41 -21.12
CA ASN A 77 -35.43 9.28 -21.09
C ASN A 77 -34.99 8.08 -21.93
N LYS A 78 -34.52 8.36 -23.15
CA LYS A 78 -34.13 7.36 -24.14
C LYS A 78 -33.08 6.39 -23.61
N THR A 79 -32.13 6.89 -22.82
CA THR A 79 -31.05 6.07 -22.27
C THR A 79 -31.57 5.07 -21.24
N PHE A 80 -32.48 5.47 -20.36
CA PHE A 80 -33.11 4.55 -19.41
C PHE A 80 -33.89 3.45 -20.14
N VAL A 81 -34.67 3.83 -21.15
CA VAL A 81 -35.43 2.87 -21.98
C VAL A 81 -34.48 1.90 -22.68
N GLU A 82 -33.41 2.39 -23.31
CA GLU A 82 -32.44 1.54 -24.01
C GLU A 82 -31.72 0.57 -23.06
N VAL A 83 -31.42 0.97 -21.82
CA VAL A 83 -30.89 0.05 -20.80
C VAL A 83 -31.87 -1.08 -20.51
N LEU A 84 -33.16 -0.78 -20.34
CA LEU A 84 -34.18 -1.80 -20.10
C LEU A 84 -34.32 -2.75 -21.31
N GLU A 85 -34.31 -2.20 -22.52
CA GLU A 85 -34.41 -2.98 -23.76
C GLU A 85 -33.21 -3.90 -23.95
N ARG A 86 -31.98 -3.40 -23.79
CA ARG A 86 -30.75 -4.21 -23.91
C ARG A 86 -30.70 -5.31 -22.86
N LEU A 87 -31.04 -5.00 -21.60
CA LEU A 87 -31.15 -6.04 -20.58
C LEU A 87 -32.26 -7.05 -20.92
N GLY A 88 -33.35 -6.61 -21.54
CA GLY A 88 -34.40 -7.46 -22.08
C GLY A 88 -33.90 -8.41 -23.17
N VAL A 89 -33.13 -7.91 -24.15
CA VAL A 89 -32.48 -8.70 -25.21
C VAL A 89 -31.53 -9.76 -24.62
N LEU A 90 -30.83 -9.45 -23.54
CA LEU A 90 -30.01 -10.41 -22.80
C LEU A 90 -30.85 -11.45 -22.02
N GLY A 91 -32.16 -11.28 -21.90
CA GLY A 91 -33.07 -12.19 -21.21
C GLY A 91 -33.41 -11.79 -19.77
N PHE A 92 -33.11 -10.57 -19.33
CA PHE A 92 -33.52 -10.07 -18.02
C PHE A 92 -34.93 -9.49 -18.06
N LYS A 93 -35.80 -9.96 -17.17
CA LYS A 93 -37.12 -9.38 -16.97
C LYS A 93 -37.00 -8.04 -16.24
N LYS A 94 -37.88 -7.09 -16.55
CA LYS A 94 -37.96 -5.78 -15.85
C LYS A 94 -38.10 -5.90 -14.33
N GLY A 95 -38.83 -6.90 -13.82
CA GLY A 95 -38.92 -7.18 -12.38
C GLY A 95 -37.60 -7.64 -11.74
N TRP A 96 -36.69 -8.24 -12.50
CA TRP A 96 -35.34 -8.52 -12.01
C TRP A 96 -34.51 -7.24 -11.88
N ILE A 97 -34.64 -6.32 -12.84
CA ILE A 97 -33.98 -5.01 -12.84
C ILE A 97 -34.46 -4.20 -11.63
N GLU A 98 -35.76 -4.20 -11.36
CA GLU A 98 -36.36 -3.60 -10.15
C GLU A 98 -35.68 -4.10 -8.87
N GLY A 99 -35.33 -5.39 -8.81
CA GLY A 99 -34.62 -5.99 -7.68
C GLY A 99 -33.18 -5.50 -7.49
N GLN A 100 -32.55 -4.94 -8.53
CA GLN A 100 -31.18 -4.43 -8.46
C GLN A 100 -31.10 -2.95 -8.04
N LEU A 101 -32.24 -2.23 -8.06
CA LEU A 101 -32.30 -0.83 -7.69
C LEU A 101 -32.46 -0.64 -6.19
N CYS A 102 -31.61 0.22 -5.61
CA CYS A 102 -31.67 0.62 -4.22
C CYS A 102 -32.16 2.06 -4.11
N GLU A 103 -33.19 2.32 -3.28
CA GLU A 103 -33.82 3.65 -3.16
C GLU A 103 -32.88 4.76 -2.67
N SER A 104 -31.77 4.41 -2.01
CA SER A 104 -30.73 5.36 -1.61
C SER A 104 -29.63 5.54 -2.67
N GLY A 105 -29.65 4.75 -3.73
CA GLY A 105 -28.67 4.78 -4.81
C GLY A 105 -28.99 5.82 -5.87
N GLY A 106 -27.97 6.53 -6.35
CA GLY A 106 -28.04 7.37 -7.54
C GLY A 106 -27.55 6.62 -8.77
N TYR A 107 -28.37 6.54 -9.82
CA TYR A 107 -28.06 5.78 -11.03
C TYR A 107 -27.90 6.71 -12.24
N ARG A 108 -26.72 6.68 -12.86
CA ARG A 108 -26.44 7.33 -14.14
C ARG A 108 -26.67 6.32 -15.26
N TRP A 109 -27.89 6.28 -15.75
CA TRP A 109 -28.30 5.35 -16.81
C TRP A 109 -27.42 5.43 -18.06
N SER A 110 -26.87 6.61 -18.37
CA SER A 110 -25.93 6.79 -19.49
C SER A 110 -24.66 5.97 -19.31
N GLN A 111 -24.08 5.97 -18.10
CA GLN A 111 -22.90 5.17 -17.81
C GLN A 111 -23.19 3.67 -17.83
N ILE A 112 -24.36 3.26 -17.35
CA ILE A 112 -24.79 1.86 -17.42
C ILE A 112 -24.94 1.41 -18.88
N LEU A 113 -25.54 2.26 -19.72
CA LEU A 113 -25.68 2.00 -21.15
C LEU A 113 -24.31 1.93 -21.85
N GLU A 114 -23.44 2.91 -21.59
CA GLU A 114 -22.07 2.92 -22.13
C GLU A 114 -21.30 1.65 -21.74
N LEU A 115 -21.46 1.18 -20.50
CA LEU A 115 -20.79 -0.03 -20.03
C LEU A 115 -21.35 -1.29 -20.70
N LEU A 116 -22.67 -1.39 -20.90
CA LEU A 116 -23.29 -2.46 -21.68
C LEU A 116 -22.75 -2.47 -23.12
N CYS A 117 -22.69 -1.30 -23.77
CA CYS A 117 -22.11 -1.16 -25.11
C CYS A 117 -20.63 -1.58 -25.13
N LEU A 118 -19.86 -1.18 -24.12
CA LEU A 118 -18.45 -1.54 -24.00
C LEU A 118 -18.26 -3.05 -23.87
N PHE A 119 -19.09 -3.74 -23.09
CA PHE A 119 -19.05 -5.20 -23.02
C PHE A 119 -19.32 -5.85 -24.38
N SER A 120 -20.31 -5.38 -25.14
CA SER A 120 -20.54 -5.86 -26.50
C SER A 120 -19.35 -5.59 -27.42
N GLN A 121 -18.75 -4.40 -27.37
CA GLN A 121 -17.56 -4.04 -28.16
C GLN A 121 -16.30 -4.84 -27.78
N MET A 122 -16.24 -5.33 -26.54
CA MET A 122 -15.18 -6.23 -26.06
C MET A 122 -15.37 -7.68 -26.51
N GLY A 123 -16.46 -8.02 -27.21
CA GLY A 123 -16.69 -9.34 -27.77
C GLY A 123 -17.43 -10.33 -26.86
N PHE A 124 -18.13 -9.84 -25.83
CA PHE A 124 -19.00 -10.70 -25.03
C PHE A 124 -20.21 -11.14 -25.85
N THR A 125 -20.49 -12.44 -25.90
CA THR A 125 -21.76 -12.94 -26.41
C THR A 125 -22.89 -12.59 -25.44
N ASN A 126 -24.13 -12.62 -25.92
CA ASN A 126 -25.30 -12.35 -25.08
C ASN A 126 -25.40 -13.35 -23.91
N GLU A 127 -25.06 -14.61 -24.14
CA GLU A 127 -25.07 -15.68 -23.14
C GLU A 127 -24.00 -15.44 -22.06
N GLN A 128 -22.80 -15.06 -22.48
CA GLN A 128 -21.70 -14.73 -21.57
C GLN A 128 -22.05 -13.51 -20.71
N LEU A 129 -22.56 -12.44 -21.35
CA LEU A 129 -22.92 -11.21 -20.67
C LEU A 129 -24.11 -11.41 -19.72
N TYR A 130 -25.13 -12.16 -20.14
CA TYR A 130 -26.22 -12.60 -19.26
C TYR A 130 -25.70 -13.36 -18.05
N GLY A 131 -24.84 -14.37 -18.27
CA GLY A 131 -24.26 -15.18 -17.20
C GLY A 131 -23.42 -14.35 -16.21
N LEU A 132 -22.65 -13.38 -16.70
CA LEU A 132 -21.85 -12.46 -15.90
C LEU A 132 -22.73 -11.56 -15.04
N ILE A 133 -23.65 -10.81 -15.67
CA ILE A 133 -24.54 -9.86 -14.99
C ILE A 133 -25.44 -10.57 -13.99
N LYS A 134 -25.96 -11.76 -14.33
CA LYS A 134 -26.82 -12.54 -13.44
C LYS A 134 -26.10 -12.98 -12.17
N ARG A 135 -24.82 -13.38 -12.30
CA ARG A 135 -23.99 -13.79 -11.15
C ARG A 135 -23.53 -12.60 -10.31
N ASN A 136 -23.34 -11.44 -10.94
CA ASN A 136 -22.83 -10.26 -10.28
C ASN A 136 -23.41 -8.97 -10.88
N PRO A 137 -24.63 -8.59 -10.47
CA PRO A 137 -25.30 -7.40 -10.98
C PRO A 137 -24.56 -6.11 -10.66
N ARG A 138 -23.73 -6.13 -9.60
CA ARG A 138 -22.94 -4.98 -9.15
C ARG A 138 -21.96 -4.49 -10.21
N ILE A 139 -21.53 -5.34 -11.14
CA ILE A 139 -20.68 -4.93 -12.27
C ILE A 139 -21.32 -3.79 -13.08
N LEU A 140 -22.64 -3.76 -13.20
CA LEU A 140 -23.37 -2.68 -13.89
C LEU A 140 -23.93 -1.63 -12.93
N PHE A 141 -24.52 -2.08 -11.82
CA PHE A 141 -25.36 -1.21 -10.99
C PHE A 141 -24.61 -0.50 -9.86
N GLU A 142 -23.51 -1.06 -9.34
CA GLU A 142 -22.74 -0.42 -8.27
C GLU A 142 -22.01 0.81 -8.83
N ASP A 143 -22.25 1.98 -8.21
CA ASP A 143 -21.74 3.28 -8.67
C ASP A 143 -22.00 3.54 -10.17
N SER A 144 -23.12 3.02 -10.70
CA SER A 144 -23.47 3.09 -12.13
C SER A 144 -22.38 2.53 -13.06
N GLY A 145 -21.64 1.51 -12.61
CA GLY A 145 -20.59 0.87 -13.38
C GLY A 145 -19.24 1.59 -13.33
N ALA A 146 -19.12 2.70 -12.60
CA ALA A 146 -17.89 3.50 -12.54
C ALA A 146 -16.67 2.69 -12.04
N ARG A 147 -16.88 1.76 -11.09
CA ARG A 147 -15.82 0.84 -10.62
C ARG A 147 -15.37 -0.12 -11.72
N THR A 148 -16.31 -0.62 -12.52
CA THR A 148 -16.04 -1.52 -13.65
C THR A 148 -15.29 -0.79 -14.75
N PHE A 149 -15.69 0.44 -15.10
CA PHE A 149 -14.89 1.29 -15.99
C PHE A 149 -13.48 1.53 -15.47
N SER A 150 -13.33 1.78 -14.16
CA SER A 150 -12.02 1.98 -13.55
C SER A 150 -11.15 0.72 -13.63
N LEU A 151 -11.74 -0.47 -13.47
CA LEU A 151 -11.03 -1.75 -13.65
C LEU A 151 -10.62 -1.96 -15.11
N ILE A 152 -11.55 -1.77 -16.06
CA ILE A 152 -11.26 -1.88 -17.49
C ILE A 152 -10.15 -0.89 -17.89
N GLY A 153 -10.28 0.37 -17.49
CA GLY A 153 -9.28 1.40 -17.76
C GLY A 153 -7.91 1.08 -17.16
N PHE A 154 -7.87 0.49 -15.97
CA PHE A 154 -6.62 0.00 -15.37
C PHE A 154 -5.99 -1.12 -16.24
N LEU A 155 -6.77 -2.12 -16.66
CA LEU A 155 -6.28 -3.21 -17.50
C LEU A 155 -5.79 -2.69 -18.87
N VAL A 156 -6.54 -1.80 -19.50
CA VAL A 156 -6.14 -1.14 -20.76
C VAL A 156 -4.83 -0.36 -20.60
N LYS A 157 -4.65 0.34 -19.47
CA LYS A 157 -3.41 1.08 -19.19
C LYS A 157 -2.16 0.18 -19.18
N PHE A 158 -2.28 -1.07 -18.75
CA PHE A 158 -1.20 -2.07 -18.78
C PHE A 158 -1.18 -2.91 -20.07
N GLY A 159 -1.92 -2.47 -21.09
CA GLY A 159 -1.94 -3.06 -22.43
C GLY A 159 -2.73 -4.36 -22.55
N SER A 160 -3.66 -4.63 -21.63
CA SER A 160 -4.59 -5.75 -21.80
C SER A 160 -5.45 -5.58 -23.05
N THR A 161 -5.46 -6.63 -23.87
CA THR A 161 -6.35 -6.70 -25.04
C THR A 161 -7.79 -6.92 -24.60
N ARG A 162 -8.75 -6.73 -25.52
CA ARG A 162 -10.18 -7.01 -25.27
C ARG A 162 -10.39 -8.44 -24.74
N ASN A 163 -9.70 -9.42 -25.32
CA ASN A 163 -9.77 -10.82 -24.90
C ASN A 163 -9.20 -11.03 -23.48
N ASN A 164 -8.09 -10.36 -23.13
CA ASN A 164 -7.56 -10.44 -21.76
C ASN A 164 -8.56 -9.88 -20.75
N ILE A 165 -9.17 -8.74 -21.06
CA ILE A 165 -10.17 -8.10 -20.19
C ILE A 165 -11.41 -8.99 -20.07
N GLN A 166 -11.89 -9.56 -21.18
CA GLN A 166 -12.99 -10.50 -21.17
C GLN A 166 -12.72 -11.70 -20.25
N ASN A 167 -11.53 -12.30 -20.36
CA ASN A 167 -11.11 -13.43 -19.52
C ASN A 167 -11.13 -13.08 -18.02
N VAL A 168 -10.70 -11.86 -17.62
CA VAL A 168 -10.76 -11.42 -16.22
C VAL A 168 -12.20 -11.52 -15.66
N PHE A 169 -13.20 -11.08 -16.42
CA PHE A 169 -14.60 -11.15 -15.99
C PHE A 169 -15.18 -12.56 -16.05
N LEU A 170 -14.79 -13.36 -17.05
CA LEU A 170 -15.29 -14.73 -17.22
C LEU A 170 -14.71 -15.71 -16.18
N GLU A 171 -13.43 -15.56 -15.82
CA GLU A 171 -12.77 -16.40 -14.80
C GLU A 171 -13.18 -16.01 -13.38
N SER A 172 -13.55 -14.73 -13.17
CA SER A 172 -13.90 -14.19 -11.84
C SER A 172 -15.28 -13.52 -11.81
N PRO A 173 -16.37 -14.21 -12.21
CA PRO A 173 -17.67 -13.57 -12.43
C PRO A 173 -18.28 -13.01 -11.13
N LYS A 174 -17.93 -13.57 -9.96
CA LYS A 174 -18.41 -13.13 -8.65
C LYS A 174 -17.49 -12.12 -7.94
N MET A 175 -16.50 -11.56 -8.64
CA MET A 175 -15.53 -10.65 -8.03
C MET A 175 -16.20 -9.41 -7.41
N ASN A 176 -15.67 -8.94 -6.29
CA ASN A 176 -15.92 -7.57 -5.87
C ASN A 176 -15.01 -6.64 -6.68
N VAL A 177 -15.57 -5.90 -7.64
CA VAL A 177 -14.80 -5.08 -8.61
C VAL A 177 -13.87 -4.09 -7.92
N GLY A 178 -14.35 -3.40 -6.87
CA GLY A 178 -13.55 -2.43 -6.12
C GLY A 178 -12.36 -3.09 -5.40
N LYS A 179 -12.60 -4.22 -4.74
CA LYS A 179 -11.54 -4.98 -4.07
C LYS A 179 -10.55 -5.57 -5.07
N PHE A 180 -11.04 -6.06 -6.22
CA PHE A 180 -10.23 -6.61 -7.30
C PHE A 180 -9.27 -5.56 -7.86
N LEU A 181 -9.79 -4.38 -8.21
CA LEU A 181 -8.97 -3.25 -8.64
C LEU A 181 -7.98 -2.81 -7.55
N SER A 182 -8.39 -2.78 -6.28
CA SER A 182 -7.49 -2.46 -5.18
C SER A 182 -6.34 -3.46 -5.06
N ASN A 183 -6.58 -4.76 -5.27
CA ASN A 183 -5.55 -5.78 -5.23
C ASN A 183 -4.55 -5.61 -6.39
N LEU A 184 -5.04 -5.33 -7.61
CA LEU A 184 -4.17 -5.03 -8.76
C LEU A 184 -3.31 -3.78 -8.54
N LYS A 185 -3.88 -2.71 -7.97
CA LYS A 185 -3.12 -1.50 -7.59
C LYS A 185 -2.02 -1.82 -6.56
N GLN A 186 -2.31 -2.67 -5.58
CA GLN A 186 -1.29 -3.11 -4.61
C GLN A 186 -0.21 -3.97 -5.26
N CYS A 187 -0.55 -4.79 -6.26
CA CYS A 187 0.46 -5.51 -7.04
C CYS A 187 1.37 -4.55 -7.83
N PHE A 188 0.80 -3.55 -8.49
CA PHE A 188 1.58 -2.50 -9.16
C PHE A 188 2.57 -1.81 -8.21
N ILE A 189 2.09 -1.40 -7.02
CA ILE A 189 2.95 -0.79 -5.98
C ILE A 189 4.03 -1.77 -5.53
N PHE A 190 3.66 -3.03 -5.26
CA PHE A 190 4.61 -4.07 -4.85
C PHE A 190 5.75 -4.25 -5.86
N LEU A 191 5.42 -4.34 -7.16
CA LEU A 191 6.40 -4.52 -8.23
C LEU A 191 7.28 -3.26 -8.39
N THR A 192 6.70 -2.08 -8.22
CA THR A 192 7.44 -0.81 -8.24
C THR A 192 8.41 -0.72 -7.06
N ASP A 193 7.98 -1.09 -5.85
CA ASP A 193 8.78 -1.02 -4.63
C ASP A 193 10.02 -1.95 -4.67
N ILE A 194 9.98 -3.01 -5.48
CA ILE A 194 11.13 -3.91 -5.69
C ILE A 194 11.98 -3.52 -6.90
N ASP A 195 11.75 -2.34 -7.48
CA ASP A 195 12.48 -1.80 -8.63
C ASP A 195 12.37 -2.69 -9.90
N MET A 196 11.17 -3.26 -10.16
CA MET A 196 10.87 -3.99 -11.40
C MET A 196 10.83 -3.05 -12.61
N GLU A 197 11.32 -3.47 -13.78
CA GLU A 197 11.24 -2.64 -14.99
C GLU A 197 9.78 -2.42 -15.43
N ALA A 198 9.46 -1.22 -15.92
CA ALA A 198 8.09 -0.84 -16.28
C ALA A 198 7.46 -1.80 -17.32
N GLU A 199 8.20 -2.19 -18.35
CA GLU A 199 7.74 -3.13 -19.38
C GLU A 199 7.38 -4.51 -18.79
N GLU A 200 8.12 -4.92 -17.75
CA GLU A 200 7.89 -6.18 -17.06
C GLU A 200 6.68 -6.09 -16.13
N ILE A 201 6.45 -4.95 -15.48
CA ILE A 201 5.23 -4.67 -14.73
C ILE A 201 4.01 -4.77 -15.64
N ASP A 202 4.07 -4.12 -16.81
CA ASP A 202 3.00 -4.15 -17.82
C ASP A 202 2.71 -5.59 -18.25
N ARG A 203 3.75 -6.38 -18.54
CA ARG A 203 3.63 -7.79 -18.92
C ARG A 203 2.96 -8.61 -17.82
N ILE A 204 3.42 -8.49 -16.57
CA ILE A 204 2.91 -9.26 -15.43
C ILE A 204 1.45 -8.91 -15.14
N ILE A 205 1.09 -7.62 -15.06
CA ILE A 205 -0.29 -7.22 -14.77
C ILE A 205 -1.20 -7.71 -15.89
N ARG A 206 -0.77 -7.61 -17.16
CA ARG A 206 -1.54 -8.07 -18.30
C ARG A 206 -1.82 -9.57 -18.27
N SER A 207 -0.83 -10.40 -17.92
CA SER A 207 -0.96 -11.86 -17.96
C SER A 207 -1.56 -12.45 -16.69
N GLU A 208 -1.32 -11.84 -15.52
CA GLU A 208 -1.70 -12.40 -14.22
C GLU A 208 -2.83 -11.64 -13.52
N ALA A 209 -3.44 -10.63 -14.14
CA ALA A 209 -4.57 -9.88 -13.54
C ALA A 209 -5.71 -10.77 -13.00
N PRO A 210 -6.17 -11.83 -13.70
CA PRO A 210 -7.21 -12.72 -13.16
C PRO A 210 -6.84 -13.33 -11.80
N LEU A 211 -5.56 -13.67 -11.60
CA LEU A 211 -5.07 -14.27 -10.36
C LEU A 211 -4.76 -13.20 -9.30
N LEU A 212 -4.10 -12.11 -9.69
CA LEU A 212 -3.63 -11.06 -8.77
C LEU A 212 -4.77 -10.19 -8.24
N GLY A 213 -5.86 -10.05 -8.99
CA GLY A 213 -7.03 -9.31 -8.51
C GLY A 213 -7.81 -10.04 -7.41
N LEU A 214 -7.67 -11.37 -7.29
CA LEU A 214 -8.43 -12.16 -6.32
C LEU A 214 -7.88 -12.09 -4.89
N ALA A 215 -6.61 -11.74 -4.71
CA ALA A 215 -5.96 -11.79 -3.41
C ALA A 215 -5.08 -10.57 -3.13
N THR A 216 -4.98 -10.19 -1.85
CA THR A 216 -4.14 -9.07 -1.43
C THR A 216 -2.73 -9.56 -1.13
N LEU A 217 -1.74 -9.06 -1.87
CA LEU A 217 -0.32 -9.35 -1.61
C LEU A 217 0.18 -8.72 -0.30
N LYS A 218 1.15 -9.37 0.34
CA LYS A 218 1.95 -8.74 1.40
C LYS A 218 2.80 -7.61 0.80
N LYS A 219 3.15 -6.61 1.63
CA LYS A 219 4.02 -5.50 1.21
C LYS A 219 5.40 -5.98 0.78
N ALA A 220 6.04 -5.28 -0.17
CA ALA A 220 7.36 -5.62 -0.69
C ALA A 220 8.41 -5.78 0.42
N ASN A 221 8.52 -4.82 1.33
CA ASN A 221 9.47 -4.89 2.45
C ASN A 221 9.25 -6.12 3.34
N SER A 222 7.99 -6.48 3.61
CA SER A 222 7.68 -7.70 4.36
C SER A 222 8.13 -8.96 3.60
N MET A 223 7.99 -8.97 2.26
CA MET A 223 8.43 -10.08 1.43
C MET A 223 9.95 -10.21 1.38
N LEU A 224 10.68 -9.10 1.25
CA LEU A 224 12.14 -9.10 1.31
C LEU A 224 12.66 -9.69 2.63
N VAL A 225 12.03 -9.33 3.75
CA VAL A 225 12.36 -9.86 5.08
C VAL A 225 11.97 -11.33 5.23
N ASN A 226 10.73 -11.70 4.87
CA ASN A 226 10.22 -13.06 5.07
C ASN A 226 10.94 -14.09 4.18
N LEU A 227 11.26 -13.71 2.93
CA LEU A 227 12.00 -14.57 2.01
C LEU A 227 13.51 -14.51 2.22
N ASN A 228 14.00 -13.52 3.00
CA ASN A 228 15.42 -13.23 3.18
C ASN A 228 16.16 -13.03 1.85
N VAL A 229 15.62 -12.15 0.99
CA VAL A 229 16.16 -11.85 -0.35
C VAL A 229 16.27 -10.34 -0.59
N GLY A 230 17.19 -9.94 -1.45
CA GLY A 230 17.24 -8.58 -1.99
C GLY A 230 16.25 -8.37 -3.15
N LYS A 231 15.98 -7.11 -3.48
CA LYS A 231 15.07 -6.70 -4.55
C LYS A 231 15.35 -7.40 -5.88
N LYS A 232 16.59 -7.35 -6.38
CA LYS A 232 17.01 -7.97 -7.64
C LYS A 232 16.65 -9.45 -7.73
N ARG A 233 16.98 -10.23 -6.70
CA ARG A 233 16.66 -11.66 -6.64
C ARG A 233 15.15 -11.91 -6.61
N LEU A 234 14.40 -11.07 -5.89
CA LEU A 234 12.94 -11.16 -5.89
C LEU A 234 12.35 -10.86 -7.26
N CYS A 235 12.87 -9.86 -7.97
CA CYS A 235 12.51 -9.58 -9.36
C CYS A 235 12.78 -10.78 -10.27
N ASP A 236 13.97 -11.39 -10.18
CA ASP A 236 14.33 -12.55 -11.00
C ASP A 236 13.39 -13.74 -10.77
N ILE A 237 12.96 -13.97 -9.52
CA ILE A 237 11.98 -15.01 -9.18
C ILE A 237 10.63 -14.73 -9.85
N ILE A 238 10.14 -13.49 -9.76
CA ILE A 238 8.85 -13.09 -10.33
C ILE A 238 8.91 -13.14 -11.86
N LYS A 239 9.98 -12.65 -12.48
CA LYS A 239 10.18 -12.71 -13.95
C LYS A 239 10.11 -14.14 -14.45
N LYS A 240 10.78 -15.06 -13.75
CA LYS A 240 10.81 -16.48 -14.09
C LYS A 240 9.44 -17.14 -13.93
N ASN A 241 8.70 -16.80 -12.87
CA ASN A 241 7.36 -17.34 -12.64
C ASN A 241 6.47 -16.34 -11.86
N PRO A 242 5.67 -15.50 -12.56
CA PRO A 242 4.79 -14.53 -11.91
C PRO A 242 3.76 -15.17 -10.97
N LYS A 243 3.38 -16.43 -11.23
CA LYS A 243 2.39 -17.17 -10.42
C LYS A 243 2.89 -17.47 -9.00
N GLU A 244 4.18 -17.38 -8.72
CA GLU A 244 4.73 -17.51 -7.36
C GLU A 244 4.11 -16.51 -6.38
N MET A 245 3.67 -15.34 -6.87
CA MET A 245 3.04 -14.31 -6.05
C MET A 245 1.78 -14.80 -5.32
N ARG A 246 1.12 -15.87 -5.78
CA ARG A 246 -0.01 -16.50 -5.08
C ARG A 246 0.36 -16.98 -3.67
N ASN A 247 1.63 -17.35 -3.48
CA ASN A 247 2.16 -17.85 -2.21
C ASN A 247 2.47 -16.71 -1.22
N TRP A 248 2.32 -15.45 -1.64
CA TRP A 248 2.75 -14.26 -0.89
C TRP A 248 1.58 -13.36 -0.49
N VAL A 249 0.37 -13.90 -0.54
CA VAL A 249 -0.85 -13.18 -0.16
C VAL A 249 -0.99 -13.10 1.36
N LEU A 250 -1.81 -12.15 1.83
CA LEU A 250 -2.17 -12.06 3.25
C LEU A 250 -2.80 -13.39 3.73
N GLY A 251 -2.48 -13.77 4.97
CA GLY A 251 -2.90 -15.06 5.55
C GLY A 251 -2.00 -16.26 5.21
N VAL A 252 -1.22 -16.22 4.14
CA VAL A 252 -0.29 -17.30 3.80
C VAL A 252 1.04 -17.16 4.55
N LYS A 253 1.54 -18.27 5.10
CA LYS A 253 2.86 -18.35 5.73
C LYS A 253 3.93 -18.42 4.65
N VAL A 254 4.88 -17.49 4.72
CA VAL A 254 6.01 -17.42 3.78
C VAL A 254 7.26 -17.91 4.51
N THR A 255 7.95 -18.88 3.93
CA THR A 255 9.22 -19.38 4.44
C THR A 255 10.40 -18.71 3.73
N PRO A 256 11.54 -18.51 4.42
CA PRO A 256 12.75 -18.03 3.78
C PRO A 256 13.13 -18.90 2.59
N LEU A 257 13.53 -18.27 1.48
CA LEU A 257 14.11 -19.01 0.36
C LEU A 257 15.53 -19.43 0.76
N PRO A 258 16.00 -20.61 0.32
CA PRO A 258 17.39 -20.99 0.52
C PRO A 258 18.25 -19.84 0.02
N GLY A 259 19.11 -19.29 0.87
CA GLY A 259 20.08 -18.32 0.42
C GLY A 259 20.86 -18.97 -0.70
N VAL A 260 20.83 -18.39 -1.90
CA VAL A 260 21.99 -18.54 -2.76
C VAL A 260 22.97 -17.58 -2.12
N PRO A 261 23.93 -18.03 -1.29
CA PRO A 261 25.02 -17.14 -1.01
C PRO A 261 25.60 -16.79 -2.38
N ASP A 262 25.64 -15.52 -2.70
CA ASP A 262 26.38 -15.08 -3.87
C ASP A 262 27.81 -15.59 -3.65
N GLU A 263 28.18 -16.68 -4.31
CA GLU A 263 29.47 -17.34 -4.14
C GLU A 263 30.59 -16.33 -4.40
N ILE A 264 30.32 -15.37 -5.30
CA ILE A 264 31.17 -14.23 -5.59
C ILE A 264 31.30 -13.33 -4.36
N SER A 265 30.20 -12.89 -3.72
CA SER A 265 30.24 -12.10 -2.48
C SER A 265 30.94 -12.84 -1.33
N MET A 266 30.68 -14.14 -1.14
CA MET A 266 31.38 -14.93 -0.12
C MET A 266 32.87 -15.05 -0.41
N LEU A 267 33.23 -15.27 -1.67
CA LEU A 267 34.61 -15.33 -2.11
C LEU A 267 35.32 -13.98 -1.91
N GLU A 268 34.66 -12.87 -2.24
CA GLU A 268 35.19 -11.52 -2.01
C GLU A 268 35.38 -11.20 -0.53
N ARG A 269 34.45 -11.61 0.34
CA ARG A 269 34.58 -11.48 1.79
C ARG A 269 35.74 -12.33 2.33
N ARG A 270 35.90 -13.55 1.83
CA ARG A 270 37.07 -14.39 2.16
C ARG A 270 38.37 -13.71 1.70
N LYS A 271 38.42 -13.21 0.47
CA LYS A 271 39.56 -12.45 -0.06
C LYS A 271 39.90 -11.23 0.81
N PHE A 272 38.89 -10.50 1.27
CA PHE A 272 39.08 -9.40 2.22
C PHE A 272 39.71 -9.87 3.53
N LEU A 273 39.18 -10.92 4.17
CA LEU A 273 39.75 -11.44 5.42
C LEU A 273 41.16 -12.01 5.24
N LEU A 274 41.46 -12.62 4.09
CA LEU A 274 42.80 -13.08 3.73
C LEU A 274 43.79 -11.92 3.66
N ARG A 275 43.40 -10.78 3.06
CA ARG A 275 44.23 -9.56 3.05
C ARG A 275 44.51 -9.02 4.45
N LEU A 276 43.60 -9.26 5.39
CA LEU A 276 43.80 -8.96 6.81
C LEU A 276 44.68 -10.00 7.54
N GLY A 277 45.19 -11.03 6.86
CA GLY A 277 46.02 -12.07 7.45
C GLY A 277 45.25 -13.14 8.23
N MET A 278 43.95 -13.30 7.97
CA MET A 278 43.13 -14.34 8.61
C MET A 278 43.18 -15.65 7.80
N VAL A 279 43.44 -16.77 8.46
CA VAL A 279 43.63 -18.09 7.82
C VAL A 279 42.30 -18.67 7.33
N ASN A 280 42.22 -18.97 6.03
CA ASN A 280 41.09 -19.66 5.40
C ASN A 280 40.79 -21.02 6.04
N GLY A 281 39.50 -21.41 6.07
CA GLY A 281 39.09 -22.76 6.49
C GLY A 281 38.91 -22.95 8.00
N SER A 282 39.21 -21.95 8.83
CA SER A 282 38.82 -21.99 10.24
C SER A 282 37.31 -21.74 10.42
N LYS A 283 36.66 -22.46 11.35
CA LYS A 283 35.24 -22.25 11.68
C LYS A 283 34.92 -20.79 12.04
N ASN A 284 35.90 -20.08 12.62
CA ASN A 284 35.78 -18.68 12.99
C ASN A 284 35.71 -17.75 11.77
N VAL A 285 36.54 -17.98 10.74
CA VAL A 285 36.52 -17.18 9.50
C VAL A 285 35.20 -17.39 8.75
N GLU A 286 34.68 -18.61 8.67
CA GLU A 286 33.37 -18.85 8.06
C GLU A 286 32.23 -18.15 8.80
N LYS A 287 32.27 -18.12 10.13
CA LYS A 287 31.31 -17.38 10.95
C LYS A 287 31.40 -15.87 10.71
N MET A 288 32.61 -15.33 10.54
CA MET A 288 32.84 -13.92 10.21
C MET A 288 32.35 -13.56 8.80
N VAL A 289 32.65 -14.38 7.79
CA VAL A 289 32.16 -14.19 6.41
C VAL A 289 30.63 -14.10 6.37
N LYS A 290 29.95 -14.94 7.16
CA LYS A 290 28.49 -14.95 7.30
C LYS A 290 27.94 -13.76 8.09
N SER A 291 28.71 -13.17 9.01
CA SER A 291 28.24 -12.05 9.83
C SER A 291 28.38 -10.68 9.13
N PHE A 292 29.24 -10.57 8.11
CA PHE A 292 29.40 -9.34 7.36
C PHE A 292 28.17 -8.98 6.50
N ARG A 293 27.90 -7.68 6.39
CA ARG A 293 26.95 -7.07 5.45
C ARG A 293 27.75 -6.31 4.39
N GLY A 294 27.42 -6.51 3.12
CA GLY A 294 28.10 -5.86 1.99
C GLY A 294 29.11 -6.74 1.25
N ARG A 295 29.71 -6.19 0.20
CA ARG A 295 30.72 -6.84 -0.67
C ARG A 295 32.15 -6.62 -0.16
N GLY A 296 33.12 -7.35 -0.72
CA GLY A 296 34.51 -7.25 -0.26
C GLY A 296 35.11 -5.86 -0.41
N GLN A 297 34.71 -5.11 -1.45
CA GLN A 297 35.15 -3.72 -1.67
C GLN A 297 34.56 -2.76 -0.63
N GLU A 298 33.27 -2.89 -0.31
CA GLU A 298 32.60 -2.07 0.71
C GLU A 298 33.18 -2.31 2.11
N LEU A 299 33.54 -3.57 2.42
CA LEU A 299 34.23 -3.89 3.67
C LEU A 299 35.62 -3.27 3.73
N GLN A 300 36.35 -3.26 2.61
CA GLN A 300 37.64 -2.59 2.51
C GLN A 300 37.51 -1.09 2.71
N GLU A 301 36.54 -0.44 2.08
CA GLU A 301 36.30 0.99 2.24
C GLU A 301 36.02 1.37 3.71
N ARG A 302 35.18 0.59 4.40
CA ARG A 302 34.86 0.80 5.82
C ARG A 302 36.08 0.57 6.71
N PHE A 303 36.91 -0.43 6.39
CA PHE A 303 38.17 -0.67 7.09
C PHE A 303 39.14 0.51 6.93
N ASP A 304 39.33 0.96 5.68
CA ASP A 304 40.26 2.04 5.34
C ASP A 304 39.84 3.36 5.99
N CYS A 305 38.54 3.62 6.08
CA CYS A 305 37.98 4.75 6.81
C CYS A 305 38.39 4.76 8.29
N ILE A 306 38.29 3.62 8.99
CA ILE A 306 38.72 3.51 10.39
C ILE A 306 40.24 3.75 10.51
N VAL A 307 41.04 3.21 9.58
CA VAL A 307 42.49 3.48 9.57
C VAL A 307 42.78 4.98 9.36
N LYS A 308 42.11 5.61 8.39
CA LYS A 308 42.27 7.04 8.07
C LYS A 308 41.92 7.97 9.23
N SER A 309 41.12 7.50 10.19
CA SER A 309 40.83 8.27 11.40
C SER A 309 42.01 8.41 12.36
N GLY A 310 43.13 7.71 12.13
CA GLY A 310 44.37 7.84 12.91
C GLY A 310 44.72 6.61 13.75
N LEU A 311 44.11 5.45 13.47
CA LEU A 311 44.44 4.18 14.12
C LEU A 311 45.42 3.36 13.28
N ASP A 312 46.35 2.67 13.94
CA ASP A 312 47.29 1.78 13.25
C ASP A 312 46.56 0.63 12.56
N VAL A 313 47.02 0.24 11.38
CA VAL A 313 46.40 -0.84 10.57
C VAL A 313 46.33 -2.16 11.35
N LYS A 314 47.33 -2.47 12.19
CA LYS A 314 47.32 -3.68 13.02
C LYS A 314 46.25 -3.61 14.10
N ASP A 315 46.01 -2.42 14.65
CA ASP A 315 44.98 -2.21 15.65
C ASP A 315 43.59 -2.36 15.05
N VAL A 316 43.34 -1.74 13.89
CA VAL A 316 42.04 -1.89 13.19
C VAL A 316 41.80 -3.34 12.77
N ARG A 317 42.83 -4.07 12.35
CA ARG A 317 42.74 -5.50 12.07
C ARG A 317 42.29 -6.29 13.30
N GLU A 318 42.88 -6.03 14.45
CA GLU A 318 42.49 -6.70 15.69
C GLU A 318 41.07 -6.31 16.13
N MET A 319 40.69 -5.04 15.96
CA MET A 319 39.33 -4.56 16.19
C MET A 319 38.29 -5.35 15.37
N VAL A 320 38.56 -5.58 14.08
CA VAL A 320 37.70 -6.38 13.20
C VAL A 320 37.68 -7.85 13.63
N ARG A 321 38.80 -8.39 14.11
CA ARG A 321 38.88 -9.77 14.61
C ARG A 321 37.98 -9.98 15.83
N VAL A 322 38.01 -9.06 16.79
CA VAL A 322 37.23 -9.18 18.04
C VAL A 322 35.79 -8.69 17.88
N SER A 323 35.50 -7.83 16.91
CA SER A 323 34.19 -7.22 16.71
C SER A 323 33.90 -6.99 15.21
N PRO A 324 33.71 -8.05 14.40
CA PRO A 324 33.51 -7.93 12.95
C PRO A 324 32.28 -7.07 12.58
N GLN A 325 31.29 -7.01 13.46
CA GLN A 325 30.07 -6.20 13.29
C GLN A 325 30.33 -4.69 13.13
N ILE A 326 31.52 -4.18 13.49
CA ILE A 326 31.87 -2.77 13.28
C ILE A 326 31.85 -2.38 11.80
N LEU A 327 32.10 -3.35 10.90
CA LEU A 327 32.06 -3.14 9.44
C LEU A 327 30.66 -3.33 8.85
N ASN A 328 29.62 -3.54 9.66
CA ASN A 328 28.23 -3.66 9.18
C ASN A 328 27.48 -2.33 9.15
N GLN A 329 28.16 -1.23 9.46
CA GLN A 329 27.67 0.14 9.32
C GLN A 329 28.10 0.71 7.97
N THR A 330 27.45 1.77 7.49
CA THR A 330 27.97 2.51 6.33
C THR A 330 29.20 3.32 6.73
N LYS A 331 30.02 3.72 5.74
CA LYS A 331 31.21 4.54 5.97
C LYS A 331 30.85 5.84 6.69
N GLU A 332 29.80 6.51 6.21
CA GLU A 332 29.34 7.81 6.73
C GLU A 332 28.95 7.70 8.21
N VAL A 333 28.29 6.60 8.59
CA VAL A 333 27.91 6.34 9.99
C VAL A 333 29.13 6.03 10.86
N ILE A 334 30.15 5.36 10.33
CA ILE A 334 31.40 5.12 11.04
C ILE A 334 32.14 6.44 11.28
N GLU A 335 32.30 7.26 10.24
CA GLU A 335 32.95 8.57 10.31
C GLU A 335 32.25 9.47 11.33
N MET A 336 30.92 9.59 11.25
CA MET A 336 30.12 10.34 12.21
C MET A 336 30.32 9.88 13.65
N LYS A 337 30.36 8.57 13.92
CA LYS A 337 30.56 8.04 15.28
C LYS A 337 31.96 8.34 15.82
N ILE A 338 32.97 8.31 14.97
CA ILE A 338 34.36 8.61 15.33
C ILE A 338 34.52 10.12 15.55
N ASP A 339 33.97 10.92 14.66
CA ASP A 339 33.97 12.39 14.73
C ASP A 339 33.34 12.88 16.04
N PHE A 340 32.15 12.39 16.36
CA PHE A 340 31.47 12.67 17.63
C PHE A 340 32.34 12.32 18.85
N LEU A 341 33.02 11.17 18.82
CA LEU A 341 33.85 10.72 19.94
C LEU A 341 35.08 11.63 20.15
N VAL A 342 35.78 11.93 19.05
CA VAL A 342 37.09 12.57 19.08
C VAL A 342 36.97 14.09 19.16
N HIS A 343 36.06 14.70 18.39
CA HIS A 343 35.97 16.16 18.29
C HIS A 343 34.95 16.75 19.27
N GLU A 344 33.74 16.17 19.38
CA GLU A 344 32.71 16.71 20.28
C GLU A 344 32.94 16.30 21.75
N ILE A 345 33.09 15.00 22.00
CA ILE A 345 33.30 14.48 23.36
C ILE A 345 34.74 14.71 23.84
N LYS A 346 35.69 14.84 22.92
CA LYS A 346 37.15 14.97 23.19
C LYS A 346 37.75 13.73 23.85
N HIS A 347 37.25 12.55 23.50
CA HIS A 347 37.75 11.28 24.00
C HIS A 347 38.88 10.74 23.09
N PRO A 348 39.99 10.18 23.64
CA PRO A 348 41.09 9.70 22.81
C PRO A 348 40.67 8.59 21.84
N ILE A 349 41.05 8.70 20.55
CA ILE A 349 40.70 7.72 19.52
C ILE A 349 41.15 6.29 19.85
N LEU A 350 42.28 6.14 20.56
CA LEU A 350 42.81 4.86 21.01
C LEU A 350 41.85 4.08 21.91
N SER A 351 40.82 4.72 22.48
CA SER A 351 39.77 4.00 23.23
C SER A 351 38.95 3.06 22.35
N LEU A 352 38.86 3.32 21.04
CA LEU A 352 38.17 2.43 20.10
C LEU A 352 38.86 1.07 20.00
N LYS A 353 40.19 1.02 20.11
CA LYS A 353 40.94 -0.24 20.17
C LYS A 353 40.52 -1.09 21.37
N ARG A 354 40.33 -0.46 22.53
CA ARG A 354 39.93 -1.14 23.77
C ARG A 354 38.46 -1.59 23.74
N PHE A 355 37.61 -0.88 23.02
CA PHE A 355 36.20 -1.20 22.89
C PHE A 355 35.66 -0.97 21.48
N PRO A 356 35.97 -1.87 20.52
CA PRO A 356 35.65 -1.64 19.11
C PRO A 356 34.15 -1.68 18.83
N SER A 357 33.44 -2.50 19.62
CA SER A 357 31.98 -2.61 19.60
C SER A 357 31.25 -1.27 19.77
N TYR A 358 31.91 -0.21 20.26
CA TYR A 358 31.44 1.18 20.17
C TYR A 358 30.78 1.48 18.82
N LEU A 359 31.46 1.17 17.71
CA LEU A 359 30.99 1.49 16.35
C LEU A 359 29.71 0.74 15.95
N SER A 360 29.37 -0.35 16.65
CA SER A 360 28.17 -1.15 16.38
C SER A 360 26.92 -0.69 17.13
N PHE A 361 27.04 0.18 18.14
CA PHE A 361 25.89 0.73 18.85
C PHE A 361 25.16 1.79 18.00
N LYS A 362 23.88 1.96 18.28
CA LYS A 362 23.05 3.03 17.73
C LYS A 362 23.63 4.41 18.11
N ILE A 363 23.63 5.35 17.16
CA ILE A 363 24.24 6.68 17.36
C ILE A 363 23.52 7.46 18.48
N GLU A 364 22.20 7.34 18.57
CA GLU A 364 21.38 8.01 19.57
C GLU A 364 21.78 7.57 20.98
N ARG A 365 22.02 6.26 21.14
CA ARG A 365 22.49 5.69 22.40
C ARG A 365 23.88 6.21 22.77
N ILE A 366 24.78 6.29 21.80
CA ILE A 366 26.14 6.81 22.00
C ILE A 366 26.08 8.27 22.44
N LYS A 367 25.40 9.12 21.65
CA LYS A 367 25.29 10.56 21.88
C LYS A 367 24.73 10.86 23.27
N VAL A 368 23.53 10.36 23.54
CA VAL A 368 22.81 10.63 24.80
C VAL A 368 23.65 10.22 26.02
N ARG A 369 24.31 9.05 25.97
CA ARG A 369 25.11 8.55 27.11
C ARG A 369 26.41 9.30 27.32
N LEU A 370 27.15 9.59 26.26
CA LEU A 370 28.42 10.31 26.40
C LEU A 370 28.20 11.78 26.77
N MET A 371 27.16 12.44 26.24
CA MET A 371 26.79 13.80 26.67
C MET A 371 26.36 13.84 28.13
N MET A 372 25.53 12.88 28.57
CA MET A 372 25.12 12.79 29.97
C MET A 372 26.32 12.55 30.88
N PHE A 373 27.21 11.64 30.48
CA PHE A 373 28.41 11.33 31.26
C PHE A 373 29.35 12.54 31.35
N LYS A 374 29.58 13.24 30.24
CA LYS A 374 30.35 14.50 30.20
C LYS A 374 29.76 15.54 31.16
N TRP A 375 28.45 15.75 31.11
CA TRP A 375 27.75 16.68 31.99
C TRP A 375 27.91 16.36 33.49
N LEU A 376 27.91 15.06 33.85
CA LEU A 376 28.17 14.58 35.22
C LEU A 376 29.64 14.77 35.64
N SER A 377 30.59 14.51 34.73
CA SER A 377 32.01 14.71 34.98
C SER A 377 32.38 16.19 35.15
N ASP A 378 31.79 17.09 34.37
CA ASP A 378 31.98 18.54 34.50
C ASP A 378 31.52 19.05 35.88
N ARG A 379 30.56 18.36 36.51
CA ARG A 379 30.06 18.62 37.88
C ARG A 379 30.76 17.80 38.97
N ARG A 380 31.82 17.06 38.61
CA ARG A 380 32.61 16.20 39.53
C ARG A 380 31.80 15.08 40.20
N VAL A 381 30.66 14.68 39.62
CA VAL A 381 29.81 13.58 40.11
C VAL A 381 30.29 12.22 39.61
N ALA A 382 30.96 12.20 38.45
CA ALA A 382 31.49 11.00 37.83
C ALA A 382 32.98 11.14 37.48
N HIS A 383 33.75 10.08 37.73
CA HIS A 383 35.19 10.07 37.43
C HIS A 383 35.42 10.20 35.91
N PRO A 384 36.25 11.15 35.44
CA PRO A 384 36.35 11.50 34.02
C PRO A 384 36.91 10.38 33.13
N ASN A 385 37.65 9.42 33.68
CA ASN A 385 38.37 8.39 32.93
C ASN A 385 37.70 7.00 32.88
N LEU A 386 36.36 6.92 32.90
CA LEU A 386 35.69 5.62 32.77
C LEU A 386 35.82 5.05 31.36
N ALA A 387 35.89 3.71 31.27
CA ALA A 387 35.95 3.02 30.00
C ALA A 387 34.62 3.15 29.21
N LEU A 388 34.72 3.31 27.90
CA LEU A 388 33.55 3.40 27.00
C LEU A 388 32.61 2.20 27.13
N SER A 389 33.16 1.00 27.34
CA SER A 389 32.37 -0.22 27.55
C SER A 389 31.43 -0.10 28.75
N THR A 390 31.90 0.48 29.86
CA THR A 390 31.11 0.68 31.07
C THR A 390 29.95 1.65 30.85
N ILE A 391 30.20 2.72 30.08
CA ILE A 391 29.21 3.78 29.81
C ILE A 391 28.16 3.30 28.79
N ILE A 392 28.59 2.63 27.71
CA ILE A 392 27.75 2.37 26.53
C ILE A 392 27.07 1.00 26.56
N ALA A 393 27.70 -0.03 27.16
CA ALA A 393 27.19 -1.40 27.03
C ALA A 393 26.06 -1.74 28.02
N CYS A 394 25.96 -1.07 29.18
CA CYS A 394 24.97 -1.42 30.22
C CYS A 394 23.53 -1.12 29.80
N SER A 395 22.51 -1.77 30.38
CA SER A 395 21.10 -1.45 30.09
C SER A 395 20.74 0.01 30.45
N ASP A 396 19.61 0.51 29.94
CA ASP A 396 19.17 1.89 30.24
C ASP A 396 18.85 2.08 31.72
N GLY A 397 18.13 1.15 32.35
CA GLY A 397 17.85 1.20 33.79
C GLY A 397 19.12 1.09 34.65
N ALA A 398 20.12 0.32 34.21
CA ALA A 398 21.41 0.26 34.91
C ALA A 398 22.17 1.59 34.77
N PHE A 399 22.20 2.18 33.57
CA PHE A 399 22.85 3.46 33.32
C PHE A 399 22.22 4.59 34.17
N GLU A 400 20.89 4.60 34.24
CA GLU A 400 20.14 5.58 35.01
C GLU A 400 20.46 5.51 36.50
N LYS A 401 20.39 4.30 37.09
CA LYS A 401 20.70 4.08 38.51
C LYS A 401 22.17 4.38 38.85
N LEU A 402 23.10 3.95 38.00
CA LEU A 402 24.54 4.05 38.28
C LEU A 402 25.10 5.46 38.05
N TYR A 403 24.50 6.26 37.16
CA TYR A 403 25.06 7.55 36.77
C TYR A 403 24.05 8.69 36.91
N VAL A 404 22.89 8.57 36.27
CA VAL A 404 21.91 9.66 36.16
C VAL A 404 21.36 10.06 37.53
N MET A 405 20.95 9.09 38.34
CA MET A 405 20.36 9.34 39.66
C MET A 405 21.36 9.81 40.73
N ARG A 406 22.67 9.86 40.41
CA ARG A 406 23.69 10.36 41.34
C ARG A 406 23.69 11.89 41.48
N HIS A 407 22.95 12.60 40.63
CA HIS A 407 22.80 14.04 40.71
C HIS A 407 21.30 14.41 40.79
N PRO A 408 20.89 15.36 41.65
CA PRO A 408 19.48 15.74 41.81
C PRO A 408 18.79 16.13 40.50
N GLU A 409 19.47 16.86 39.62
CA GLU A 409 18.94 17.27 38.29
C GLU A 409 19.15 16.23 37.19
N GLY A 410 19.78 15.08 37.48
CA GLY A 410 20.26 14.17 36.45
C GLY A 410 19.16 13.62 35.57
N LEU A 411 18.01 13.25 36.15
CA LEU A 411 16.86 12.74 35.39
C LEU A 411 16.30 13.78 34.41
N LYS A 412 16.21 15.05 34.84
CA LYS A 412 15.72 16.14 33.99
C LYS A 412 16.63 16.33 32.77
N VAL A 413 17.94 16.38 32.98
CA VAL A 413 18.92 16.54 31.90
C VAL A 413 18.93 15.32 30.97
N TRP A 414 18.84 14.12 31.53
CA TRP A 414 18.77 12.88 30.77
C TRP A 414 17.56 12.83 29.83
N HIS A 415 16.37 13.22 30.30
CA HIS A 415 15.18 13.32 29.47
C HIS A 415 15.31 14.37 28.36
N ASN A 416 15.87 15.54 28.67
CA ASN A 416 16.09 16.58 27.68
C ASN A 416 17.04 16.13 26.57
N LEU A 417 18.19 15.52 26.92
CA LEU A 417 19.14 14.99 25.96
C LEU A 417 18.53 13.93 25.04
N ARG A 418 17.69 13.03 25.59
CA ARG A 418 16.97 12.04 24.79
C ARG A 418 16.04 12.68 23.77
N ASN A 419 15.30 13.69 24.18
CA ASN A 419 14.37 14.38 23.28
C ASN A 419 15.11 15.11 22.16
N THR A 420 16.18 15.84 22.48
CA THR A 420 16.98 16.57 21.48
C THR A 420 17.60 15.63 20.44
N VAL A 421 18.19 14.52 20.86
CA VAL A 421 18.86 13.57 19.96
C VAL A 421 17.89 12.74 19.13
N ILE A 422 16.62 12.62 19.54
CA ILE A 422 15.58 11.94 18.74
C ILE A 422 14.99 12.87 17.67
N THR A 423 15.05 14.18 17.89
CA THR A 423 14.53 15.20 16.95
C THR A 423 15.54 15.68 15.91
N GLU A 424 16.84 15.44 16.13
CA GLU A 424 17.93 15.59 15.16
C GLU A 424 18.10 14.32 14.31
#